data_AF-A0A9P0IPZ3-F1
#
_entry.id   AF-A0A9P0IPZ3-F1
#
_cell.length_a   1.000
_cell.length_b   1.000
_cell.length_c   1.000
_cell.angle_alpha   90.00
_cell.angle_beta   90.00
_cell.angle_gamma   90.00
#
_symmetry.space_group_name_H-M   'P 1'
#
loop_
_entity.id
_entity.type
_entity.pdbx_description
1 polymer ?
#
loop_
_entity_poly.entity_id
_entity_poly.type
_entity_poly.pdbx_seq_one_letter_code
_entity_poly.pdbx_strand_id
1 'polypeptide(L)'
;MPLAKSILHPSAVEDLRSHKLKRLVPRPNSYFMDIKCPGCYKIKTVFSHVQENVKCDGCLIVLCRPTGGKGKLSDDLTASSFTLRLKHGTMKVQD
;
A
#
# COMPACT_ATOMS: atom_id res chain seq x y z
N MET A 1 31.29 22.61 -0.83
CA MET A 1 29.91 23.13 -0.69
C MET A 1 29.01 22.32 -1.61
N PRO A 2 28.02 21.56 -1.12
CA PRO A 2 27.08 20.92 -2.04
C PRO A 2 26.31 22.01 -2.79
N LEU A 3 26.12 21.81 -4.10
CA LEU A 3 25.31 22.68 -4.95
C LEU A 3 23.93 22.89 -4.30
N ALA A 4 23.44 24.13 -4.30
CA ALA A 4 22.18 24.50 -3.63
C ALA A 4 21.03 23.60 -4.11
N LYS A 5 20.43 22.86 -3.17
CA LYS A 5 19.37 21.89 -3.45
C LYS A 5 18.03 22.61 -3.53
N SER A 6 17.28 22.43 -4.63
CA SER A 6 16.00 23.10 -4.83
C SER A 6 14.94 22.61 -3.84
N ILE A 7 14.57 23.44 -2.88
CA ILE A 7 13.59 23.12 -1.82
C ILE A 7 12.17 22.98 -2.39
N LEU A 8 11.82 23.76 -3.41
CA LEU A 8 10.48 23.81 -3.98
C LEU A 8 10.19 22.67 -4.96
N HIS A 9 11.24 22.11 -5.58
CA HIS A 9 11.13 21.04 -6.59
C HIS A 9 12.09 19.89 -6.23
N PRO A 10 11.78 19.13 -5.17
CA PRO A 10 12.52 17.91 -4.84
C PRO A 10 12.28 16.85 -5.92
N SER A 11 13.28 16.00 -6.17
CA SER A 11 13.08 14.82 -7.02
C SER A 11 12.23 13.76 -6.31
N ALA A 12 11.52 12.92 -7.06
CA ALA A 12 10.67 11.87 -6.50
C ALA A 12 11.43 10.89 -5.57
N VAL A 13 12.71 10.67 -5.84
CA VAL A 13 13.58 9.80 -5.01
C VAL A 13 13.87 10.45 -3.66
N GLU A 14 14.07 11.77 -3.64
CA GLU A 14 14.34 12.52 -2.41
C GLU A 14 13.10 12.61 -1.52
N ASP A 15 11.93 12.81 -2.13
CA ASP A 15 10.66 12.77 -1.42
C ASP A 15 10.38 11.41 -0.78
N LEU A 16 10.76 10.31 -1.42
CA LEU A 16 10.59 8.96 -0.88
C LEU A 16 11.53 8.68 0.28
N ARG A 17 12.75 9.24 0.26
CA ARG A 17 13.75 9.11 1.34
C ARG A 17 13.37 9.90 2.59
N SER A 18 12.64 11.00 2.43
CA SER A 18 12.19 11.81 3.57
C SER A 18 11.03 11.15 4.32
N HIS A 19 10.96 11.41 5.64
CA HIS A 19 9.87 10.95 6.49
C HIS A 19 8.53 11.53 6.00
N LYS A 20 7.43 10.76 6.12
CA LYS A 20 6.11 11.12 5.57
C LYS A 20 5.59 12.51 5.96
N LEU A 21 5.97 13.02 7.14
CA LEU A 21 5.58 14.36 7.63
C LEU A 21 6.56 15.48 7.25
N LYS A 22 7.79 15.15 6.82
CA LYS A 22 8.84 16.12 6.47
C LYS A 22 8.94 16.37 4.96
N ARG A 23 8.03 15.78 4.18
CA ARG A 23 7.91 16.02 2.75
C ARG A 23 7.36 17.43 2.52
N LEU A 24 7.61 18.00 1.34
CA LEU A 24 7.04 19.29 0.93
C LEU A 24 5.51 19.28 1.10
N VAL A 25 4.87 18.18 0.70
CA VAL A 25 3.46 17.92 0.98
C VAL A 25 3.34 16.59 1.74
N PRO A 26 2.74 16.59 2.95
CA PRO A 26 2.59 15.38 3.75
C PRO A 26 1.64 14.41 3.06
N ARG A 27 2.05 13.14 2.96
CA ARG A 27 1.23 12.06 2.37
C ARG A 27 1.56 10.71 3.00
N PRO A 28 0.58 9.82 3.17
CA PRO A 28 0.80 8.51 3.77
C PRO A 28 1.71 7.62 2.91
N ASN A 29 2.39 6.67 3.55
CA ASN A 29 3.15 5.60 2.89
C ASN A 29 2.34 4.29 2.73
N SER A 30 1.16 4.24 3.33
CA SER A 30 0.25 3.09 3.24
C SER A 30 -0.54 3.13 1.92
N TYR A 31 -1.08 1.97 1.56
CA TYR A 31 -1.83 1.75 0.32
C TYR A 31 -2.81 0.60 0.53
N PHE A 32 -3.83 0.52 -0.32
CA PHE A 32 -4.67 -0.66 -0.45
C PHE A 32 -4.13 -1.53 -1.58
N MET A 33 -4.27 -2.84 -1.46
CA MET A 33 -3.87 -3.80 -2.48
C MET A 33 -4.95 -4.86 -2.64
N ASP A 34 -5.02 -5.42 -3.83
CA ASP A 34 -5.98 -6.47 -4.14
C ASP A 34 -5.26 -7.81 -4.08
N ILE A 35 -5.77 -8.68 -3.21
CA ILE A 35 -5.25 -10.02 -3.02
C ILE A 35 -6.25 -10.99 -3.64
N LYS A 36 -5.77 -11.78 -4.59
CA LYS A 36 -6.53 -12.88 -5.16
C LYS A 36 -6.28 -14.14 -4.35
N CYS A 37 -7.33 -14.72 -3.77
CA CYS A 37 -7.20 -15.96 -3.02
C CYS A 37 -7.11 -17.17 -3.96
N PRO A 38 -6.20 -18.14 -3.73
CA PRO A 38 -6.04 -19.32 -4.59
C PRO A 38 -7.23 -20.29 -4.53
N GLY A 39 -7.99 -20.31 -3.42
CA GLY A 39 -9.12 -21.22 -3.25
C GLY A 39 -10.45 -20.66 -3.77
N CYS A 40 -10.78 -19.42 -3.40
CA CYS A 40 -12.09 -18.80 -3.69
C CYS A 40 -12.07 -18.01 -5.01
N TYR A 41 -10.90 -17.72 -5.59
CA TYR A 41 -10.67 -16.80 -6.74
C TYR A 41 -11.27 -15.39 -6.60
N LYS A 42 -11.93 -15.10 -5.46
CA LYS A 42 -12.44 -13.79 -5.09
C LYS A 42 -11.28 -12.85 -4.78
N ILE A 43 -11.44 -11.61 -5.22
CA ILE A 43 -10.53 -10.51 -4.94
C ILE A 43 -10.96 -9.86 -3.63
N LYS A 44 -10.01 -9.67 -2.71
CA LYS A 44 -10.24 -8.91 -1.48
C LYS A 44 -9.29 -7.72 -1.43
N THR A 45 -9.86 -6.54 -1.24
CA THR A 45 -9.11 -5.29 -1.01
C THR A 45 -8.57 -5.30 0.42
N VAL A 46 -7.26 -5.22 0.60
CA VAL A 46 -6.58 -5.27 1.90
C VAL A 46 -5.68 -4.06 2.09
N PHE A 47 -5.68 -3.49 3.29
CA PHE A 47 -4.79 -2.40 3.64
C PHE A 47 -3.35 -2.89 3.88
N SER A 48 -2.33 -2.13 3.49
CA SER A 48 -0.95 -2.61 3.59
C SER A 48 -0.39 -2.74 5.00
N HIS A 49 -0.94 -2.02 5.99
CA HIS A 49 -0.52 -2.10 7.40
C HIS A 49 -1.67 -2.65 8.25
N VAL A 50 -2.04 -3.90 7.99
CA VAL A 50 -3.15 -4.54 8.72
C VAL A 50 -2.78 -4.78 10.19
N GLN A 51 -3.74 -4.52 11.08
CA GLN A 51 -3.62 -4.79 12.52
C GLN A 51 -4.14 -6.17 12.93
N GLU A 52 -5.04 -6.77 12.15
CA GLU A 52 -5.64 -8.10 12.41
C GLU A 52 -5.34 -9.08 11.26
N ASN A 53 -5.49 -10.39 11.52
CA ASN A 53 -5.45 -11.43 10.49
C ASN A 53 -6.60 -11.26 9.48
N VAL A 54 -6.27 -10.99 8.21
CA VAL A 54 -7.28 -10.90 7.14
C VAL A 54 -7.57 -12.29 6.59
N LYS A 55 -8.84 -12.69 6.58
CA LYS A 55 -9.30 -13.99 6.05
C LYS A 55 -10.09 -13.81 4.74
N CYS A 56 -10.08 -14.78 3.80
CA CYS A 56 -11.05 -14.80 2.67
C CYS A 56 -12.44 -15.08 3.24
N ASP A 57 -13.47 -14.38 2.76
CA ASP A 57 -14.85 -14.57 3.23
C ASP A 57 -15.45 -15.91 2.74
N GLY A 58 -14.88 -16.52 1.70
CA GLY A 58 -15.30 -17.83 1.17
C GLY A 58 -14.51 -19.02 1.74
N CYS A 59 -13.17 -18.97 1.72
CA CYS A 59 -12.34 -20.10 2.13
C CYS A 59 -11.86 -20.05 3.59
N LEU A 60 -12.07 -18.93 4.29
CA LEU A 60 -11.57 -18.67 5.65
C LEU A 60 -10.04 -18.76 5.83
N ILE A 61 -9.30 -18.97 4.74
CA ILE A 61 -7.84 -18.97 4.70
C ILE A 61 -7.33 -17.57 5.07
N VAL A 62 -6.28 -17.54 5.90
CA VAL A 62 -5.57 -16.31 6.27
C VAL A 62 -4.75 -15.82 5.07
N LEU A 63 -5.11 -14.65 4.57
CA LEU A 63 -4.46 -13.99 3.43
C LEU A 63 -3.25 -13.15 3.87
N CYS A 64 -3.40 -12.45 4.99
CA CYS A 64 -2.37 -11.57 5.52
C CYS A 64 -2.34 -11.63 7.04
N ARG A 65 -1.13 -11.65 7.61
CA ARG A 65 -0.86 -11.60 9.04
C ARG A 65 -0.39 -10.19 9.44
N PRO A 66 -0.87 -9.65 10.57
CA PRO A 66 -0.42 -8.34 11.04
C PRO A 66 1.04 -8.42 11.51
N THR A 67 1.76 -7.34 11.31
CA THR A 67 3.09 -7.12 11.89
C THR A 67 3.14 -5.72 12.48
N GLY A 68 4.26 -5.34 13.12
CA GLY A 68 4.46 -3.95 13.56
C GLY A 68 4.53 -2.92 12.42
N GLY A 69 4.53 -3.36 11.15
CA GLY A 69 4.60 -2.51 9.97
C GLY A 69 3.69 -2.99 8.85
N LYS A 70 4.27 -3.32 7.69
CA LYS A 70 3.49 -3.88 6.58
C LYS A 70 3.05 -5.30 6.91
N GLY A 71 1.79 -5.62 6.64
CA GLY A 71 1.25 -6.97 6.83
C GLY A 71 2.04 -8.00 6.00
N LYS A 72 2.25 -9.19 6.57
CA LYS A 72 2.93 -10.29 5.90
C LYS A 72 1.90 -11.10 5.12
N LEU A 73 2.06 -11.18 3.80
CA LEU A 73 1.24 -12.03 2.93
C LEU A 73 1.60 -13.51 3.16
N SER A 74 0.62 -14.41 3.00
CA SER A 74 0.87 -15.85 2.96
C SER A 74 1.55 -16.23 1.63
N ASP A 75 2.43 -17.24 1.66
CA ASP A 75 3.41 -17.53 0.59
C ASP A 75 2.79 -17.87 -0.79
N ASP A 76 1.52 -18.28 -0.83
CA ASP A 76 0.84 -18.75 -2.05
C ASP A 76 -0.01 -17.66 -2.76
N LEU A 77 0.16 -16.38 -2.39
CA LEU A 77 -0.71 -15.30 -2.85
C LEU A 77 -0.01 -14.37 -3.84
N THR A 78 -0.59 -14.26 -5.04
CA THR A 78 -0.25 -13.20 -5.99
C THR A 78 -1.01 -11.93 -5.60
N ALA A 79 -0.28 -10.88 -5.21
CA ALA A 79 -0.85 -9.58 -4.86
C ALA A 79 -0.69 -8.63 -6.05
N SER A 80 -1.81 -8.15 -6.60
CA SER A 80 -1.80 -7.02 -7.53
C SER A 80 -1.79 -5.74 -6.71
N SER A 81 -0.65 -5.05 -6.71
CA SER A 81 -0.50 -3.77 -6.04
C SER A 81 -1.13 -2.67 -6.91
N PHE A 82 -2.43 -2.42 -6.71
CA PHE A 82 -3.05 -1.20 -7.19
C PHE A 82 -2.48 -0.03 -6.39
N THR A 83 -1.49 0.65 -6.94
CA THR A 83 -1.07 1.95 -6.38
C THR A 83 -2.18 2.94 -6.69
N LEU A 84 -3.13 3.09 -5.77
CA LEU A 84 -4.07 4.21 -5.74
C LEU A 84 -3.25 5.50 -5.53
N ARG A 85 -2.62 5.98 -6.61
CA ARG A 85 -2.03 7.31 -6.68
C ARG A 85 -3.24 8.23 -6.74
N LEU A 86 -3.57 8.85 -5.61
CA LEU A 86 -4.57 9.90 -5.47
C LEU A 86 -4.28 11.03 -6.49
N LYS A 87 -4.71 10.85 -7.73
CA LYS A 87 -4.96 11.94 -8.66
C LYS A 87 -6.43 12.29 -8.46
N HIS A 88 -6.69 13.26 -7.59
CA HIS A 88 -7.97 13.98 -7.49
C HIS A 88 -9.19 13.21 -6.95
N GLY A 89 -9.12 12.73 -5.71
CA GLY A 89 -10.30 12.75 -4.83
C GLY A 89 -11.55 11.93 -5.22
N THR A 90 -11.48 11.00 -6.17
CA THR A 90 -12.58 10.07 -6.44
C THR A 90 -12.10 8.63 -6.32
N MET A 91 -12.61 7.91 -5.30
CA MET A 91 -12.59 6.46 -5.26
C MET A 91 -13.44 5.93 -6.41
N LYS A 92 -12.82 5.67 -7.56
CA LYS A 92 -13.41 4.73 -8.54
C LYS A 92 -12.71 3.41 -8.36
N VAL A 93 -13.42 2.49 -7.71
CA VAL A 93 -13.21 1.05 -7.83
C VAL A 93 -13.35 0.76 -9.33
N GLN A 94 -12.28 0.33 -9.99
CA GLN A 94 -12.38 -0.22 -11.34
C GLN A 94 -12.37 -1.74 -11.16
N ASP A 95 -13.52 -2.36 -11.48
CA ASP A 95 -13.67 -3.80 -11.65
C ASP A 95 -12.72 -4.34 -12.74
#